data_AF-F8N6B0-F1
#
_entry.id   AF-F8N6B0-F1
#
_cell.length_a   1.000
_cell.length_b   1.000
_cell.length_c   1.000
_cell.angle_alpha   90.00
_cell.angle_beta   90.00
_cell.angle_gamma   90.00
#
_symmetry.space_group_name_H-M   'P 1'
#
loop_
_entity.id
_entity.type
_entity.pdbx_description
1 polymer ?
#
loop_
_entity_poly.entity_id
_entity_poly.type
_entity_poly.pdbx_seq_one_letter_code
_entity_poly.pdbx_strand_id
1 'polypeptide(L)'
;MRPDSKTNTDNIELRSEKVRHIIGKVPPVLVRTGTIIITLVVIAFGVAFYTIHYPITIEAQGEVLPHYTLKIMMPYKYNYLFDKPRMISVTYEGESDNAQPHTYPVASYDRQLVRVGSDNFFIAKANISSDNNITQVGQKADVRIIISDKTFWQQVFNHK
;
A
#
# COMPACT_ATOMS: atom_id res chain seq x y z
N MET A 1 58.87 74.08 23.13
CA MET A 1 57.39 74.19 23.14
C MET A 1 56.85 73.24 22.06
N ARG A 2 55.90 72.37 22.44
CA ARG A 2 55.22 71.27 21.67
C ARG A 2 54.57 71.73 20.33
N PRO A 3 54.08 70.83 19.45
CA PRO A 3 53.76 69.39 19.64
C PRO A 3 54.37 68.43 18.56
N ASP A 4 54.79 67.21 18.89
CA ASP A 4 54.00 65.96 19.09
C ASP A 4 53.23 65.51 17.83
N SER A 5 53.94 64.90 16.88
CA SER A 5 53.35 64.12 15.79
C SER A 5 53.10 62.69 16.26
N LYS A 6 51.98 62.46 16.95
CA LYS A 6 51.52 61.10 17.27
C LYS A 6 51.22 60.36 15.97
N THR A 7 52.08 59.39 15.69
CA THR A 7 51.90 58.27 14.78
C THR A 7 50.49 57.70 14.89
N ASN A 8 49.67 58.00 13.88
CA ASN A 8 48.37 57.37 13.65
C ASN A 8 48.60 56.05 12.92
N THR A 9 49.27 55.10 13.58
CA THR A 9 49.57 53.75 13.05
C THR A 9 48.77 52.66 13.74
N ASP A 10 48.06 52.97 14.82
CA ASP A 10 47.41 51.96 15.66
C ASP A 10 46.01 51.57 15.16
N ASN A 11 45.58 52.09 14.01
CA ASN A 11 44.20 51.95 13.53
C ASN A 11 44.03 51.11 12.26
N ILE A 12 45.11 50.57 11.67
CA ILE A 12 45.03 49.84 10.39
C ILE A 12 45.24 48.32 10.53
N GLU A 13 45.81 47.85 11.65
CA GLU A 13 46.02 46.39 11.85
C GLU A 13 44.78 45.63 12.35
N LEU A 14 43.72 46.33 12.78
CA LEU A 14 42.49 45.70 13.28
C LEU A 14 41.36 45.61 12.24
N ARG A 15 41.61 45.97 10.97
CA ARG A 15 40.59 45.96 9.90
C ARG A 15 40.82 44.93 8.79
N SER A 16 41.73 43.98 8.96
CA SER A 16 41.89 42.86 8.01
C SER A 16 41.43 41.50 8.56
N GLU A 17 41.46 41.30 9.88
CA GLU A 17 40.98 40.04 10.46
C GLU A 17 39.45 39.89 10.36
N LYS A 18 38.72 41.01 10.47
CA LYS A 18 37.25 41.01 10.38
C LYS A 18 36.69 41.00 8.95
N VAL A 19 37.53 40.93 7.93
CA VAL A 19 37.07 40.83 6.52
C VAL A 19 37.46 39.49 5.89
N ARG A 20 38.42 38.76 6.46
CA ARG A 20 38.78 37.39 6.02
C ARG A 20 38.02 36.28 6.73
N HIS A 21 37.10 36.60 7.64
CA HIS A 21 36.24 35.59 8.28
C HIS A 21 34.92 35.30 7.51
N ILE A 22 34.65 35.99 6.39
CA ILE A 22 33.42 35.79 5.60
C ILE A 22 33.72 35.42 4.14
N ILE A 23 34.90 34.86 3.84
CA ILE A 23 35.24 34.37 2.51
C ILE A 23 35.59 32.89 2.64
N GLY A 24 34.62 32.03 2.38
CA GLY A 24 34.86 30.60 2.21
C GLY A 24 34.17 29.65 3.19
N LYS A 25 33.36 30.14 4.14
CA LYS A 25 32.44 29.24 4.86
C LYS A 25 31.11 29.24 4.13
N VAL A 26 30.95 28.31 3.17
CA VAL A 26 29.65 27.97 2.55
C VAL A 26 28.67 27.90 3.71
N PRO A 27 27.65 28.78 3.81
CA PRO A 27 26.93 29.03 5.05
C PRO A 27 26.33 27.70 5.50
N PRO A 28 26.99 27.00 6.44
CA PRO A 28 26.74 25.57 6.63
C PRO A 28 25.40 25.39 7.34
N VAL A 29 24.87 26.47 7.90
CA VAL A 29 23.60 26.54 8.61
C VAL A 29 22.42 26.32 7.68
N LEU A 30 22.39 26.92 6.48
CA LEU A 30 21.26 26.76 5.56
C LEU A 30 21.17 25.34 5.00
N VAL A 31 22.32 24.78 4.60
CA VAL A 31 22.43 23.40 4.12
C VAL A 31 22.11 22.43 5.26
N ARG A 32 22.61 22.66 6.48
CA ARG A 32 22.34 21.81 7.65
C ARG A 32 20.85 21.78 8.02
N THR A 33 20.19 22.93 8.03
CA THR A 33 18.76 23.00 8.33
C THR A 33 17.92 22.36 7.23
N GLY A 34 18.27 22.61 5.96
CA GLY A 34 17.63 21.96 4.81
C GLY A 34 17.72 20.44 4.88
N THR A 35 18.91 19.90 5.14
CA THR A 35 19.11 18.46 5.30
C THR A 35 18.25 17.91 6.44
N ILE A 36 18.22 18.54 7.62
CA ILE A 36 17.40 18.06 8.75
C ILE A 36 15.91 17.98 8.38
N ILE A 37 15.38 19.00 7.71
CA ILE A 37 13.98 19.02 7.28
C ILE A 37 13.72 17.90 6.27
N ILE A 38 14.58 17.75 5.27
CA ILE A 38 14.45 16.67 4.27
C ILE A 38 14.52 15.30 4.94
N THR A 39 15.45 15.07 5.86
CA THR A 39 15.58 13.79 6.57
C THR A 39 14.32 13.49 7.38
N LEU A 40 13.73 14.47 8.06
CA LEU A 40 12.47 14.30 8.79
C LEU A 40 11.32 13.94 7.86
N VAL A 41 11.21 14.60 6.71
CA VAL A 41 10.19 14.29 5.70
C VAL A 41 10.37 12.87 5.15
N VAL A 42 11.60 12.46 4.84
CA VAL A 42 11.91 11.09 4.38
C VAL A 42 11.56 10.04 5.43
N ILE A 43 11.86 10.30 6.71
CA ILE A 43 11.49 9.39 7.82
C ILE A 43 9.96 9.33 7.93
N ALA A 44 9.26 10.46 7.88
CA ALA A 44 7.81 10.51 7.95
C ALA A 44 7.15 9.74 6.80
N PHE A 45 7.66 9.90 5.57
CA PHE A 45 7.25 9.08 4.43
C PHE A 45 7.57 7.60 4.65
N GLY A 46 8.76 7.26 5.15
CA GLY A 46 9.13 5.88 5.48
C GLY A 46 8.15 5.24 6.47
N VAL A 47 7.74 5.96 7.51
CA VAL A 47 6.72 5.50 8.47
C VAL A 47 5.35 5.37 7.80
N ALA A 48 4.93 6.32 6.97
CA ALA A 48 3.67 6.25 6.26
C ALA A 48 3.61 5.05 5.29
N PHE A 49 4.66 4.84 4.49
CA PHE A 49 4.78 3.66 3.64
C PHE A 49 4.85 2.36 4.44
N TYR A 50 5.39 2.40 5.68
CA TYR A 50 5.45 1.24 6.56
C TYR A 50 4.08 0.87 7.15
N THR A 51 3.21 1.85 7.43
CA THR A 51 1.90 1.62 8.04
C THR A 51 0.80 1.28 7.04
N ILE A 52 0.93 1.69 5.78
CA ILE A 52 -0.07 1.37 4.75
C ILE A 52 0.06 -0.09 4.34
N HIS A 53 -0.87 -0.90 4.84
CA HIS A 53 -1.07 -2.27 4.38
C HIS A 53 -1.80 -2.23 3.03
N TYR A 54 -1.17 -2.76 1.98
CA TYR A 54 -1.82 -2.95 0.67
C TYR A 54 -2.22 -4.43 0.54
N PRO A 55 -3.40 -4.84 1.05
CA PRO A 55 -3.88 -6.18 0.83
C PRO A 55 -4.09 -6.37 -0.67
N ILE A 56 -3.48 -7.40 -1.24
CA ILE A 56 -3.74 -7.75 -2.65
C ILE A 56 -5.11 -8.40 -2.70
N THR A 57 -6.08 -7.67 -3.26
CA THR A 57 -7.43 -8.16 -3.51
C THR A 57 -7.58 -8.57 -4.98
N ILE A 58 -8.17 -9.74 -5.21
CA ILE A 58 -8.66 -10.14 -6.54
C ILE A 58 -10.16 -9.90 -6.56
N GLU A 59 -10.64 -9.21 -7.58
CA GLU A 59 -12.07 -9.09 -7.87
C GLU A 59 -12.48 -10.19 -8.85
N ALA A 60 -13.59 -10.85 -8.53
CA ALA A 60 -14.18 -11.92 -9.31
C ALA A 60 -15.70 -11.81 -9.25
N GLN A 61 -16.36 -12.39 -10.25
CA GLN A 61 -17.81 -12.44 -10.32
C GLN A 61 -18.30 -13.80 -9.85
N GLY A 62 -19.37 -13.82 -9.07
CA GLY A 62 -20.01 -15.01 -8.54
C GLY A 62 -21.48 -15.08 -8.91
N GLU A 63 -22.01 -16.29 -8.93
CA GLU A 63 -23.42 -16.59 -9.11
C GLU A 63 -23.86 -17.63 -8.08
N VAL A 64 -24.99 -17.39 -7.44
CA VAL A 64 -25.56 -18.32 -6.46
C VAL A 64 -26.23 -19.49 -7.19
N LEU A 65 -25.74 -20.70 -6.95
CA LEU A 65 -26.33 -21.95 -7.42
C LEU A 65 -27.26 -22.56 -6.36
N PRO A 66 -28.11 -23.52 -6.75
CA PRO A 66 -28.88 -24.33 -5.81
C PRO A 66 -27.99 -25.00 -4.76
N HIS A 67 -28.57 -25.33 -3.60
CA HIS A 67 -27.87 -25.93 -2.45
C HIS A 67 -26.82 -25.00 -1.83
N TYR A 68 -27.08 -23.70 -1.81
CA TYR A 68 -26.23 -22.70 -1.13
C TYR A 68 -24.76 -22.79 -1.57
N THR A 69 -24.56 -22.97 -2.87
CA THR A 69 -23.23 -23.03 -3.47
C THR A 69 -23.00 -21.76 -4.29
N LEU A 70 -21.99 -20.99 -3.93
CA LEU A 70 -21.56 -19.85 -4.73
C LEU A 70 -20.54 -20.33 -5.78
N LYS A 71 -20.88 -20.19 -7.06
CA LYS A 71 -19.97 -20.44 -8.18
C LYS A 71 -19.25 -19.16 -8.54
N ILE A 72 -17.94 -19.16 -8.49
CA ILE A 72 -17.10 -17.97 -8.66
C ILE A 72 -16.25 -18.15 -9.92
N MET A 73 -16.32 -17.18 -10.83
CA MET A 73 -15.56 -17.16 -12.07
C MET A 73 -14.31 -16.33 -11.86
N MET A 74 -13.18 -17.00 -11.69
CA MET A 74 -11.90 -16.35 -11.38
C MET A 74 -11.00 -16.29 -12.60
N PRO A 75 -10.33 -15.15 -12.89
CA PRO A 75 -9.38 -15.07 -13.99
C PRO A 75 -8.25 -16.09 -13.85
N TYR A 76 -7.97 -16.85 -14.91
CA TYR A 76 -7.01 -17.95 -14.89
C TYR A 76 -5.58 -17.54 -14.50
N LYS A 77 -5.22 -16.28 -14.75
CA LYS A 77 -3.95 -15.68 -14.31
C LYS A 77 -3.67 -15.86 -12.82
N TYR A 78 -4.69 -16.03 -11.98
CA TYR A 78 -4.53 -16.14 -10.53
C TYR A 78 -4.53 -17.58 -10.00
N ASN A 79 -4.67 -18.61 -10.85
CA ASN A 79 -4.77 -20.01 -10.43
C ASN A 79 -3.64 -20.45 -9.46
N TYR A 80 -2.42 -19.93 -9.66
CA TYR A 80 -1.25 -20.24 -8.82
C TYR A 80 -1.32 -19.70 -7.38
N LEU A 81 -2.29 -18.83 -7.07
CA LEU A 81 -2.43 -18.22 -5.73
C LEU A 81 -3.31 -19.06 -4.78
N PHE A 82 -3.92 -20.13 -5.30
CA PHE A 82 -4.95 -20.94 -4.63
C PHE A 82 -4.48 -22.34 -4.24
N ASP A 83 -3.20 -22.47 -3.86
CA ASP A 83 -2.66 -23.72 -3.26
C ASP A 83 -2.94 -23.83 -1.76
N LYS A 84 -3.49 -22.78 -1.14
CA LYS A 84 -3.88 -22.74 0.28
C LYS A 84 -5.36 -22.40 0.41
N PRO A 85 -6.01 -22.80 1.52
CA PRO A 85 -7.37 -22.33 1.82
C PRO A 85 -7.41 -20.80 1.84
N ARG A 86 -8.41 -20.22 1.15
CA ARG A 86 -8.62 -18.78 1.07
C ARG A 86 -9.99 -18.42 1.59
N MET A 87 -10.09 -17.24 2.19
CA MET A 87 -11.36 -16.62 2.53
C MET A 87 -11.77 -15.68 1.40
N ILE A 88 -13.07 -15.63 1.14
CA ILE A 88 -13.66 -14.70 0.19
C ILE A 88 -14.63 -13.79 0.92
N SER A 89 -14.65 -12.53 0.51
CA SER A 89 -15.68 -11.57 0.87
C SER A 89 -16.66 -11.47 -0.29
N VAL A 90 -17.94 -11.62 0.00
CA VAL A 90 -19.03 -11.70 -0.96
C VAL A 90 -20.01 -10.58 -0.66
N THR A 91 -20.34 -9.82 -1.70
CA THR A 91 -21.37 -8.79 -1.69
C THR A 91 -22.40 -9.17 -2.73
N TYR A 92 -23.66 -9.34 -2.33
CA TYR A 92 -24.71 -9.80 -3.25
C TYR A 92 -25.31 -8.64 -4.04
N GLU A 93 -25.75 -8.92 -5.27
CA GLU A 93 -26.48 -7.96 -6.09
C GLU A 93 -27.76 -7.50 -5.36
N GLY A 94 -27.94 -6.19 -5.20
CA GLY A 94 -29.07 -5.59 -4.48
C GLY A 94 -28.78 -5.27 -3.01
N GLU A 95 -27.60 -5.63 -2.50
CA GLU A 95 -27.13 -5.22 -1.19
C GLU A 95 -26.55 -3.79 -1.23
N SER A 96 -26.68 -3.04 -0.13
CA SER A 96 -26.16 -1.66 -0.07
C SER A 96 -24.63 -1.66 -0.07
N ASP A 97 -24.01 -0.66 -0.71
CA ASP A 97 -22.54 -0.48 -0.71
C ASP A 97 -21.95 -0.34 0.71
N ASN A 98 -22.77 0.08 1.68
CA ASN A 98 -22.38 0.20 3.08
C ASN A 98 -22.60 -1.08 3.91
N ALA A 99 -23.17 -2.13 3.31
CA ALA A 99 -23.37 -3.40 3.99
C ALA A 99 -22.04 -4.11 4.24
N GLN A 100 -21.97 -4.84 5.36
CA GLN A 100 -20.77 -5.59 5.70
C GLN A 100 -20.67 -6.83 4.79
N PRO A 101 -19.55 -7.02 4.06
CA PRO A 101 -19.40 -8.17 3.17
C PRO A 101 -19.45 -9.50 3.93
N HIS A 102 -20.14 -10.48 3.35
CA HIS A 102 -20.24 -11.81 3.91
C HIS A 102 -18.94 -12.58 3.65
N THR A 103 -18.37 -13.21 4.69
CA THR A 103 -17.08 -13.90 4.57
C THR A 103 -17.25 -15.41 4.63
N TYR A 104 -16.74 -16.11 3.62
CA TYR A 104 -16.83 -17.58 3.53
C TYR A 104 -15.48 -18.21 3.17
N PRO A 105 -15.20 -19.43 3.62
CA PRO A 105 -14.08 -20.22 3.10
C PRO A 105 -14.41 -20.75 1.70
N VAL A 106 -13.41 -20.77 0.81
CA VAL A 106 -13.56 -21.49 -0.46
C VAL A 106 -13.54 -23.00 -0.20
N ALA A 107 -14.54 -23.71 -0.69
CA ALA A 107 -14.70 -25.14 -0.48
C ALA A 107 -13.91 -25.98 -1.49
N SER A 108 -13.90 -25.58 -2.77
CA SER A 108 -13.17 -26.30 -3.81
C SER A 108 -12.80 -25.41 -4.99
N TYR A 109 -11.81 -25.86 -5.75
CA TYR A 109 -11.34 -25.23 -6.98
C TYR A 109 -11.38 -26.24 -8.11
N ASP A 110 -12.14 -25.93 -9.15
CA ASP A 110 -12.07 -26.61 -10.43
C ASP A 110 -11.08 -25.85 -11.31
N ARG A 111 -9.89 -26.46 -11.48
CA ARG A 111 -8.79 -25.88 -12.24
C ARG A 111 -8.96 -26.04 -13.76
N GLN A 112 -10.08 -26.63 -14.22
CA GLN A 112 -10.38 -26.70 -15.63
C GLN A 112 -10.55 -25.30 -16.22
N LEU A 113 -9.95 -25.10 -17.39
CA LEU A 113 -10.04 -23.84 -18.13
C LEU A 113 -11.47 -23.68 -18.65
N VAL A 114 -12.14 -22.61 -18.21
CA VAL A 114 -13.44 -22.19 -18.73
C VAL A 114 -13.24 -20.91 -19.51
N ARG A 115 -13.54 -20.94 -20.81
CA ARG A 115 -13.40 -19.77 -21.67
C ARG A 115 -14.71 -19.01 -21.77
N VAL A 116 -14.68 -17.72 -21.47
CA VAL A 116 -15.83 -16.82 -21.59
C VAL A 116 -15.41 -15.61 -22.42
N GLY A 117 -15.97 -15.50 -23.62
CA GLY A 117 -15.53 -14.51 -24.60
C GLY A 117 -14.07 -14.72 -25.01
N SER A 118 -13.24 -13.68 -24.87
CA SER A 118 -11.79 -13.75 -25.09
C SER A 118 -11.02 -14.32 -23.90
N ASP A 119 -11.63 -14.34 -22.73
CA ASP A 119 -10.93 -14.46 -21.46
C ASP A 119 -11.03 -15.87 -20.88
N ASN A 120 -9.99 -16.22 -20.13
CA ASN A 120 -9.82 -17.53 -19.53
C ASN A 120 -10.08 -17.45 -18.04
N PHE A 121 -10.95 -18.33 -17.55
CA PHE A 121 -11.34 -18.43 -16.16
C PHE A 121 -11.14 -19.85 -15.63
N PHE A 122 -11.12 -19.98 -14.31
CA PHE A 122 -11.32 -21.24 -13.61
C PHE A 122 -12.46 -21.05 -12.61
N ILE A 123 -13.05 -22.15 -12.14
CA ILE A 123 -14.21 -22.08 -11.26
C ILE A 123 -13.79 -22.38 -9.83
N ALA A 124 -14.15 -21.51 -8.90
CA ALA A 124 -14.10 -21.80 -7.49
C ALA A 124 -15.52 -21.96 -6.94
N LYS A 125 -15.69 -22.80 -5.92
CA LYS A 125 -16.96 -23.01 -5.25
C LYS A 125 -16.81 -22.74 -3.77
N ALA A 126 -17.72 -21.94 -3.22
CA ALA A 126 -17.83 -21.72 -1.79
C ALA A 126 -19.21 -22.17 -1.30
N ASN A 127 -19.24 -22.78 -0.12
CA ASN A 127 -20.49 -23.11 0.55
C ASN A 127 -20.91 -21.87 1.32
N ILE A 128 -22.03 -21.27 0.91
CA ILE A 128 -22.61 -20.11 1.59
C ILE A 128 -23.63 -20.60 2.62
N SER A 129 -23.86 -19.79 3.65
CA SER A 129 -24.87 -20.13 4.64
C SER A 129 -26.27 -19.88 4.07
N SER A 130 -27.21 -20.76 4.42
CA SER A 130 -28.65 -20.59 4.17
C SER A 130 -29.28 -19.47 4.98
N ASP A 131 -28.54 -18.88 5.92
CA ASP A 131 -29.08 -18.24 7.13
C ASP A 131 -30.04 -17.08 6.88
N ASN A 132 -30.00 -16.42 5.73
CA ASN A 132 -30.65 -15.11 5.63
C ASN A 132 -31.90 -15.05 4.73
N ASN A 133 -32.29 -16.09 3.99
CA ASN A 133 -33.44 -16.02 3.06
C ASN A 133 -33.37 -14.88 2.00
N ILE A 134 -32.23 -14.17 1.90
CA ILE A 134 -32.01 -13.03 0.99
C ILE A 134 -31.37 -13.49 -0.32
N THR A 135 -30.75 -14.68 -0.32
CA THR A 135 -30.04 -15.18 -1.49
C THR A 135 -30.94 -15.99 -2.40
N GLN A 136 -31.07 -15.56 -3.65
CA GLN A 136 -31.86 -16.25 -4.66
C GLN A 136 -30.94 -17.02 -5.61
N VAL A 137 -31.40 -18.18 -6.08
CA VAL A 137 -30.69 -18.93 -7.12
C VAL A 137 -30.60 -18.06 -8.37
N GLY A 138 -29.40 -17.95 -8.94
CA GLY A 138 -29.09 -17.08 -10.08
C GLY A 138 -28.72 -15.65 -9.70
N GLN A 139 -28.79 -15.26 -8.42
CA GLN A 139 -28.35 -13.95 -7.97
C GLN A 139 -26.84 -13.82 -8.17
N LYS A 140 -26.42 -12.68 -8.72
CA LYS A 140 -25.00 -12.37 -8.88
C LYS A 140 -24.41 -11.87 -7.57
N ALA A 141 -23.12 -12.04 -7.44
CA ALA A 141 -22.36 -11.52 -6.31
C ALA A 141 -20.99 -11.03 -6.77
N ASP A 142 -20.57 -9.91 -6.22
CA ASP A 142 -19.20 -9.45 -6.30
C ASP A 142 -18.36 -10.18 -5.24
N VAL A 143 -17.26 -10.79 -5.69
CA VAL A 143 -16.40 -11.59 -4.84
C VAL A 143 -15.02 -10.97 -4.79
N ARG A 144 -14.55 -10.68 -3.58
CA ARG A 144 -13.20 -10.20 -3.31
C ARG A 144 -12.42 -11.25 -2.55
N ILE A 145 -11.28 -11.67 -3.09
CA ILE A 145 -10.37 -12.59 -2.41
C ILE A 145 -9.19 -11.81 -1.86
N ILE A 146 -8.98 -11.88 -0.55
CA ILE A 146 -7.79 -11.32 0.10
C ILE A 146 -6.69 -12.40 0.04
N ILE A 147 -5.71 -12.22 -0.85
CA ILE A 147 -4.61 -13.19 -1.03
C ILE A 147 -3.61 -13.10 0.12
N SER A 148 -3.35 -11.89 0.60
CA SER A 148 -2.39 -11.66 1.67
C SER A 148 -2.74 -10.35 2.34
N ASP A 149 -2.92 -10.40 3.66
CA ASP A 149 -2.90 -9.23 4.55
C ASP A 149 -1.47 -8.76 4.85
N LYS A 150 -0.48 -9.54 4.41
CA LYS A 150 0.93 -9.25 4.61
C LYS A 150 1.34 -7.92 3.99
N THR A 151 2.13 -7.16 4.73
CA THR A 151 2.77 -5.95 4.20
C THR A 151 3.76 -6.30 3.09
N PHE A 152 4.05 -5.34 2.21
CA PHE A 152 5.06 -5.49 1.16
C PHE A 152 6.40 -6.03 1.71
N TRP A 153 6.80 -5.59 2.91
CA TRP A 153 8.00 -6.05 3.58
C TRP A 153 7.95 -7.52 4.02
N GLN A 154 6.82 -7.97 4.56
CA GLN A 154 6.64 -9.39 4.85
C GLN A 154 6.70 -10.22 3.55
N GLN A 155 6.20 -9.71 2.42
CA GLN A 155 6.31 -10.41 1.14
C GLN A 155 7.75 -10.47 0.61
N VAL A 156 8.52 -9.39 0.73
CA VAL A 156 9.90 -9.32 0.25
C VAL A 156 10.88 -10.10 1.14
N PHE A 157 10.66 -10.13 2.45
CA PHE A 157 11.62 -10.74 3.40
C PHE A 157 11.22 -12.13 3.94
N ASN A 158 9.98 -12.62 3.76
CA ASN A 158 9.62 -13.99 4.18
C ASN A 158 10.02 -15.09 3.18
N HIS A 159 10.86 -14.83 2.18
CA HIS A 159 11.41 -15.90 1.36
C HIS A 159 12.57 -16.58 2.11
N LYS A 160 12.24 -17.49 3.03
CA LYS A 160 13.21 -18.39 3.67
C LYS A 160 12.69 -19.81 3.66
#